data_AF-A0A1I4JRL4-F1
#
_entry.id   AF-A0A1I4JRL4-F1
#
_cell.length_a   1.000
_cell.length_b   1.000
_cell.length_c   1.000
_cell.angle_alpha   90.00
_cell.angle_beta   90.00
_cell.angle_gamma   90.00
#
_symmetry.space_group_name_H-M   'P 1'
#
loop_
_entity.id
_entity.type
_entity.pdbx_description
1 polymer ?
#
loop_
_entity_poly.entity_id
_entity_poly.type
_entity_poly.pdbx_seq_one_letter_code
_entity_poly.pdbx_strand_id
1 'polypeptide(L)'
;MTDEIALDFNHAFRMADVLVADGQIAGGVMADLQKIDVILGGMSDGDSADRWTRGALSTDEGWGQARRLARRALVAELGEWQQPLPKITVIQ
;
A
#
# COMPACT_ATOMS: atom_id res chain seq x y z
N MET A 1 -12.05 14.55 2.71
CA MET A 1 -11.72 13.38 3.58
C MET A 1 -10.67 12.48 2.92
N THR A 2 -10.81 12.10 1.65
CA THR A 2 -9.80 11.32 0.91
C THR A 2 -8.44 12.03 0.80
N ASP A 3 -8.44 13.36 0.61
CA ASP A 3 -7.21 14.16 0.55
C ASP A 3 -6.41 14.13 1.85
N GLU A 4 -7.08 14.11 3.00
CA GLU A 4 -6.42 14.11 4.31
C GLU A 4 -5.67 12.78 4.54
N ILE A 5 -6.30 11.66 4.18
CA ILE A 5 -5.68 10.32 4.25
C ILE A 5 -4.51 10.21 3.26
N ALA A 6 -4.63 10.78 2.06
CA ALA A 6 -3.55 10.78 1.07
C ALA A 6 -2.35 11.61 1.54
N LEU A 7 -2.60 12.74 2.20
CA LEU A 7 -1.58 13.61 2.78
C LEU A 7 -0.86 12.93 3.95
N ASP A 8 -1.61 12.27 4.85
CA ASP A 8 -1.06 11.53 5.98
C ASP A 8 -0.20 10.35 5.51
N PHE A 9 -0.65 9.60 4.50
CA PHE A 9 0.14 8.52 3.92
C PHE A 9 1.46 9.04 3.33
N ASN A 10 1.40 10.09 2.51
CA ASN A 10 2.62 10.66 1.91
C ASN A 10 3.54 11.28 2.98
N HIS A 11 3.01 11.83 4.07
CA HIS A 11 3.82 12.29 5.20
C HIS A 11 4.54 11.13 5.90
N ALA A 12 3.79 10.08 6.25
CA ALA A 12 4.35 8.87 6.86
C ALA A 12 5.37 8.18 5.94
N PHE A 13 5.11 8.14 4.64
CA PHE A 13 6.00 7.56 3.63
C PHE A 13 7.34 8.31 3.56
N ARG A 14 7.34 9.64 3.59
CA ARG A 14 8.58 10.45 3.64
C ARG A 14 9.37 10.26 4.93
N MET A 15 8.70 9.94 6.04
CA MET A 15 9.34 9.65 7.31
C MET A 15 9.84 8.22 7.42
N ALA A 16 9.51 7.36 6.47
CA ALA A 16 9.62 5.93 6.67
C ALA A 16 11.08 5.43 6.72
N ASP A 17 12.00 6.10 6.02
CA ASP A 17 13.44 5.85 6.16
C ASP A 17 13.97 6.17 7.57
N VAL A 18 13.44 7.21 8.21
CA VAL A 18 13.79 7.57 9.61
C VAL A 18 13.24 6.52 10.57
N LEU A 19 12.00 6.07 10.36
CA LEU A 19 11.37 5.04 11.19
C LEU A 19 12.06 3.67 11.06
N VAL A 20 12.61 3.36 9.89
CA VAL A 20 13.45 2.17 9.69
C VAL A 20 14.80 2.32 10.40
N ALA A 21 15.44 3.49 10.29
CA ALA A 21 16.71 3.76 10.98
C ALA A 21 16.55 3.70 12.52
N ASP A 22 15.40 4.13 13.03
CA ASP A 22 15.04 4.09 14.45
C ASP A 22 14.50 2.71 14.89
N GLY A 23 14.43 1.72 13.99
CA GLY A 23 13.99 0.36 14.29
C GLY A 23 12.50 0.23 14.63
N GLN A 24 11.69 1.25 14.34
CA GLN A 24 10.24 1.25 14.54
C GLN A 24 9.47 0.56 13.40
N ILE A 25 10.13 0.37 12.25
CA ILE A 25 9.65 -0.40 11.11
C ILE A 25 10.76 -1.39 10.74
N ALA A 26 10.40 -2.65 10.47
CA ALA A 26 11.35 -3.65 10.02
C ALA A 26 11.94 -3.25 8.65
N GLY A 27 13.27 -3.35 8.51
CA GLY A 27 13.97 -2.86 7.31
C GLY A 27 13.52 -3.48 5.97
N GLY A 28 12.92 -4.68 6.00
CA GLY A 28 12.35 -5.32 4.80
C GLY A 28 11.05 -4.69 4.30
N VAL A 29 10.33 -3.96 5.15
CA VAL A 29 9.02 -3.38 4.84
C VAL A 29 9.13 -2.18 3.91
N MET A 30 10.21 -1.40 4.01
CA MET A 30 10.41 -0.27 3.12
C MET A 30 10.60 -0.67 1.68
N ALA A 31 11.34 -1.76 1.45
CA ALA A 31 11.53 -2.31 0.12
C ALA A 31 10.22 -2.82 -0.49
N ASP A 32 9.27 -3.29 0.32
CA ASP A 32 7.95 -3.72 -0.14
C ASP A 32 7.01 -2.53 -0.38
N LEU A 33 7.04 -1.48 0.46
CA LEU A 33 6.28 -0.24 0.25
C LEU A 33 6.73 0.51 -1.00
N GLN A 34 8.03 0.62 -1.25
CA GLN A 34 8.56 1.24 -2.48
C GLN A 34 8.10 0.49 -3.75
N LYS A 35 8.07 -0.85 -3.71
CA LYS A 35 7.55 -1.64 -4.84
C LYS A 35 6.06 -1.41 -5.08
N ILE A 36 5.28 -1.26 -4.01
CA ILE A 36 3.85 -0.90 -4.12
C ILE A 36 3.71 0.46 -4.79
N ASP A 37 4.48 1.46 -4.35
CA ASP A 37 4.44 2.80 -4.92
C ASP A 37 4.76 2.80 -6.43
N VAL A 38 5.81 2.08 -6.85
CA VAL A 38 6.14 1.90 -8.27
C VAL A 38 5.00 1.25 -9.07
N ILE A 39 4.36 0.22 -8.52
CA ILE A 39 3.23 -0.45 -9.19
C ILE A 39 2.05 0.51 -9.36
N LEU A 40 1.67 1.22 -8.30
CA LEU A 40 0.54 2.15 -8.32
C LEU A 40 0.84 3.38 -9.17
N GLY A 41 2.08 3.88 -9.16
CA GLY A 41 2.56 4.92 -10.06
C GLY A 41 2.41 4.50 -11.52
N GLY A 42 2.91 3.31 -11.90
CA GLY A 42 2.77 2.78 -13.25
C GLY A 42 1.31 2.48 -13.68
N MET A 43 0.40 2.30 -12.73
CA MET A 43 -1.05 2.21 -12.98
C MET A 43 -1.71 3.58 -13.15
N SER A 44 -1.07 4.64 -12.67
CA SER A 44 -1.53 6.03 -12.75
C SER A 44 -1.02 6.75 -14.00
N ASP A 45 -0.08 6.16 -14.72
CA ASP A 45 0.44 6.71 -15.98
C ASP A 45 -0.60 6.55 -17.11
N GLY A 46 -0.86 7.64 -17.84
CA GLY A 46 -1.72 7.65 -19.04
C GLY A 46 -3.23 7.58 -18.80
N ASP A 47 -3.99 7.11 -19.80
CA ASP A 47 -5.46 6.99 -19.80
C ASP A 47 -5.96 5.72 -19.06
N SER A 48 -5.25 5.33 -18.00
CA SER A 48 -5.41 4.06 -17.28
C SER A 48 -6.54 4.08 -16.24
N ALA A 49 -7.55 4.94 -16.40
CA ALA A 49 -8.64 5.13 -15.43
C ALA A 49 -9.41 3.83 -15.13
N ASP A 50 -9.51 2.93 -16.12
CA ASP A 50 -10.17 1.63 -15.98
C ASP A 50 -9.54 0.74 -14.90
N ARG A 51 -8.24 0.93 -14.62
CA ARG A 51 -7.48 0.18 -13.59
C ARG A 51 -7.82 0.63 -12.17
N TRP A 52 -8.50 1.77 -12.03
CA TRP A 52 -8.93 2.35 -10.74
C TRP A 52 -10.42 2.08 -10.45
N THR A 53 -11.06 1.21 -11.23
CA THR A 53 -12.45 0.80 -11.01
C THR A 53 -12.59 -0.26 -9.92
N ARG A 54 -13.79 -0.37 -9.36
CA ARG A 54 -14.11 -1.41 -8.37
C ARG A 54 -13.92 -2.83 -8.92
N GLY A 55 -14.20 -3.04 -10.20
CA GLY A 55 -13.95 -4.33 -10.85
C GLY A 55 -12.45 -4.65 -10.90
N ALA A 56 -11.66 -3.69 -11.37
CA ALA A 56 -10.20 -3.82 -11.50
C ALA A 56 -9.49 -4.12 -10.17
N LEU A 57 -9.97 -3.61 -9.04
CA LEU A 57 -9.41 -3.96 -7.70
C LEU A 57 -9.29 -5.47 -7.47
N SER A 58 -10.24 -6.24 -8.01
CA SER A 58 -10.29 -7.69 -7.84
C SER A 58 -9.53 -8.48 -8.92
N THR A 59 -9.52 -7.98 -10.16
CA THR A 59 -9.06 -8.72 -11.34
C THR A 59 -7.73 -8.22 -11.93
N ASP A 60 -7.35 -6.97 -11.69
CA ASP A 60 -6.12 -6.38 -12.21
C ASP A 60 -4.89 -6.99 -11.53
N GLU A 61 -3.90 -7.34 -12.32
CA GLU A 61 -2.68 -7.98 -11.84
C GLU A 61 -1.83 -7.05 -10.96
N GLY A 62 -1.82 -5.75 -11.25
CA GLY A 62 -1.15 -4.72 -10.45
C GLY A 62 -1.73 -4.65 -9.04
N TRP A 63 -3.06 -4.60 -8.91
CA TRP A 63 -3.75 -4.71 -7.61
C TRP A 63 -3.46 -6.03 -6.90
N GLY A 64 -3.35 -7.13 -7.65
CA GLY A 64 -2.96 -8.43 -7.11
C GLY A 64 -1.52 -8.46 -6.55
N GLN A 65 -0.58 -7.84 -7.26
CA GLN A 65 0.82 -7.71 -6.83
C GLN A 65 0.95 -6.79 -5.61
N ALA A 66 0.30 -5.63 -5.64
CA ALA A 66 0.28 -4.69 -4.52
C ALA A 66 -0.27 -5.34 -3.23
N ARG A 67 -1.37 -6.12 -3.33
CA ARG A 67 -1.92 -6.86 -2.18
C ARG A 67 -0.96 -7.90 -1.60
N ARG A 68 -0.18 -8.60 -2.44
CA ARG A 68 0.82 -9.57 -1.95
C ARG A 68 1.94 -8.87 -1.20
N LEU A 69 2.45 -7.77 -1.74
CA LEU A 69 3.47 -6.93 -1.10
C LEU A 69 2.97 -6.37 0.24
N ALA A 70 1.77 -5.80 0.25
CA ALA A 70 1.16 -5.25 1.46
C ALA A 70 0.98 -6.33 2.54
N ARG A 71 0.57 -7.56 2.15
CA ARG A 71 0.49 -8.68 3.10
C ARG A 71 1.85 -9.05 3.68
N ARG A 72 2.92 -9.09 2.87
CA ARG A 72 4.27 -9.37 3.39
C ARG A 72 4.74 -8.29 4.36
N ALA A 73 4.53 -7.02 4.02
CA ALA A 73 4.84 -5.89 4.88
C ALA A 73 4.10 -5.99 6.22
N LEU A 74 2.79 -6.24 6.19
CA LEU A 74 1.98 -6.43 7.40
C LEU A 74 2.44 -7.62 8.23
N VAL A 75 2.83 -8.73 7.60
CA VAL A 75 3.32 -9.91 8.32
C VAL A 75 4.69 -9.65 8.96
N ALA A 76 5.55 -8.88 8.31
CA ALA A 76 6.84 -8.51 8.86
C ALA A 76 6.71 -7.57 10.08
N GLU A 77 5.77 -6.62 10.05
CA GLU A 77 5.54 -5.70 11.17
C GLU A 77 4.73 -6.31 12.31
N LEU A 78 3.72 -7.11 12.00
CA LEU A 78 2.69 -7.52 12.96
C LEU A 78 2.73 -9.03 13.28
N GLY A 79 3.69 -9.76 12.72
CA GLY A 79 3.75 -11.23 12.77
C GLY A 79 2.72 -11.89 11.84
N GLU A 80 2.49 -13.20 11.99
CA GLU A 80 1.43 -13.89 11.24
C GLU A 80 0.05 -13.27 11.55
N TRP A 81 -0.37 -12.33 10.71
CA TRP A 81 -1.65 -11.65 10.86
C TRP A 81 -2.79 -12.65 10.61
N GLN A 82 -3.34 -13.20 11.70
CA GLN A 82 -4.43 -14.18 11.71
C GLN A 82 -5.83 -13.53 11.70
N GLN A 83 -5.91 -12.19 11.77
CA GLN A 83 -7.19 -11.49 11.72
C GLN A 83 -7.64 -11.26 10.27
N PRO A 84 -8.97 -11.25 10.00
CA PRO A 84 -9.47 -10.96 8.66
C PRO A 84 -8.93 -9.62 8.16
N LEU A 85 -8.71 -9.50 6.85
CA LEU A 85 -8.37 -8.22 6.23
C LEU A 85 -9.35 -7.15 6.76
N PRO A 86 -8.85 -5.98 7.23
CA PRO A 86 -9.72 -4.94 7.71
C PRO A 86 -10.75 -4.60 6.63
N LYS A 87 -12.01 -4.45 7.04
CA LYS A 87 -13.08 -4.08 6.11
C LYS A 87 -12.80 -2.67 5.59
N ILE A 88 -12.27 -2.60 4.37
CA ILE A 88 -12.10 -1.33 3.67
C ILE A 88 -13.50 -0.82 3.30
N THR A 89 -13.92 0.25 3.94
CA THR A 89 -15.18 0.93 3.62
C THR A 89 -14.83 2.20 2.86
N VAL A 90 -15.26 2.28 1.60
CA VAL A 90 -15.11 3.51 0.82
C VAL A 90 -16.14 4.51 1.34
N ILE A 91 -15.68 5.58 1.99
CA ILE A 91 -16.53 6.70 2.37
C ILE A 91 -16.81 7.49 1.08
N GLN A 92 -18.08 7.60 0.70
CA GLN A 92 -18.53 8.37 -0.46
C GLN A 92 -18.59 9.87 -0.14
#